data_AF-A0A2E4DPF9-F1
#
_entry.id   AF-A0A2E4DPF9-F1
#
_cell.length_a   1.000
_cell.length_b   1.000
_cell.length_c   1.000
_cell.angle_alpha   90.00
_cell.angle_beta   90.00
_cell.angle_gamma   90.00
#
_symmetry.space_group_name_H-M   'P 1'
#
loop_
_entity.id
_entity.type
_entity.pdbx_description
1 polymer ?
#
loop_
_entity_poly.entity_id
_entity_poly.type
_entity_poly.pdbx_seq_one_letter_code
_entity_poly.pdbx_strand_id
1 'polypeptide(L)'
;MRWLIFALMTVVSWGLYGVFLHKGQGLMGDPELGRYKAFFFVGIAYLLTAVIGSGIMLMVNGAEWSFPASGMFWSVFAGLVGAIGAFCVLLAFGAQGTPAVVMSIVFAGAPMVNAIVAIALHPPVGGLGALRWPFMLGIILAAVGGCLVSLYKP
;
A
#
# COMPACT_ATOMS: atom_id res chain seq x y z
N MET A 1 -15.41 4.36 16.39
CA MET A 1 -13.93 4.36 16.39
C MET A 1 -13.27 3.10 15.82
N ARG A 2 -13.99 1.97 15.57
CA ARG A 2 -13.36 0.71 15.09
C ARG A 2 -12.54 0.84 13.80
N TRP A 3 -12.94 1.72 12.87
CA TRP A 3 -12.19 1.96 11.62
C TRP A 3 -10.75 2.44 11.87
N LEU A 4 -10.51 3.19 12.95
CA LEU A 4 -9.17 3.71 13.28
C LEU A 4 -8.24 2.55 13.69
N ILE A 5 -8.77 1.58 14.43
CA ILE A 5 -8.02 0.37 14.81
C ILE A 5 -7.57 -0.37 13.55
N PHE A 6 -8.49 -0.60 12.60
CA PHE A 6 -8.16 -1.27 11.35
C PHE A 6 -7.14 -0.48 10.52
N ALA A 7 -7.25 0.85 10.49
CA ALA A 7 -6.26 1.70 9.82
C ALA A 7 -4.86 1.57 10.46
N LEU A 8 -4.77 1.57 11.79
CA LEU A 8 -3.50 1.37 12.50
C LEU A 8 -2.94 -0.04 12.30
N MET A 9 -3.80 -1.07 12.26
CA MET A 9 -3.38 -2.42 11.89
C MET A 9 -2.81 -2.46 10.47
N THR A 10 -3.43 -1.75 9.52
CA THR A 10 -2.89 -1.60 8.16
C THR A 10 -1.51 -0.94 8.18
N VAL A 11 -1.30 0.12 8.97
CA VAL A 11 0.02 0.76 9.14
C VAL A 11 1.06 -0.23 9.65
N VAL A 12 0.73 -1.03 10.66
CA VAL A 12 1.64 -2.06 11.19
C VAL A 12 1.95 -3.12 10.14
N SER A 13 0.93 -3.68 9.47
CA SER A 13 1.12 -4.71 8.45
C SER A 13 1.98 -4.24 7.29
N TRP A 14 1.71 -3.05 6.76
CA TRP A 14 2.48 -2.47 5.66
C TRP A 14 3.87 -2.00 6.10
N GLY A 15 4.03 -1.49 7.32
CA GLY A 15 5.33 -1.15 7.89
C GLY A 15 6.26 -2.37 8.01
N LEU A 16 5.72 -3.51 8.47
CA LEU A 16 6.47 -4.77 8.57
C LEU A 16 6.69 -5.45 7.22
N TYR A 17 5.79 -5.24 6.26
CA TYR A 17 5.83 -5.88 4.93
C TYR A 17 7.19 -5.72 4.24
N GLY A 18 7.75 -4.51 4.21
CA GLY A 18 9.04 -4.27 3.56
C GLY A 18 10.19 -5.06 4.20
N VAL A 19 10.22 -5.13 5.53
CA VAL A 19 11.22 -5.89 6.29
C VAL A 19 11.10 -7.38 6.01
N PHE A 20 9.89 -7.92 6.08
CA PHE A 20 9.65 -9.35 5.86
C PHE A 20 9.88 -9.76 4.41
N LEU A 21 9.50 -8.93 3.44
CA LEU A 21 9.75 -9.21 2.03
C LEU A 21 11.23 -9.15 1.68
N HIS A 22 11.96 -8.16 2.21
CA HIS A 22 13.41 -8.07 2.03
C HIS A 22 14.15 -9.27 2.63
N LYS A 23 13.76 -9.69 3.83
CA LYS A 23 14.29 -10.93 4.43
C LYS A 23 13.91 -12.17 3.62
N GLY A 24 12.65 -12.27 3.22
CA GLY A 24 12.11 -13.38 2.45
C GLY A 24 12.86 -13.60 1.13
N GLN A 25 13.06 -12.54 0.33
CA GLN A 25 13.78 -12.67 -0.94
C GLN A 25 15.26 -13.04 -0.75
N GLY A 26 15.93 -12.52 0.30
CA GLY A 26 17.32 -12.85 0.58
C GLY A 26 17.52 -14.31 1.00
N LEU A 27 16.52 -14.88 1.69
CA LEU A 27 16.53 -16.27 2.13
C LEU A 27 16.05 -17.28 1.07
N MET A 28 15.63 -16.83 -0.11
CA MET A 28 15.24 -17.73 -1.20
C MET A 28 16.42 -18.51 -1.79
N GLY A 29 17.67 -18.12 -1.47
CA GLY A 29 18.88 -18.83 -1.90
C GLY A 29 19.13 -18.79 -3.41
N ASP A 30 18.46 -17.89 -4.13
CA ASP A 30 18.52 -17.77 -5.58
C ASP A 30 18.80 -16.29 -5.97
N PRO A 31 20.02 -15.95 -6.41
CA PRO A 31 20.40 -14.58 -6.71
C PRO A 31 19.62 -13.94 -7.87
N GLU A 32 19.15 -14.73 -8.84
CA GLU A 32 18.49 -14.23 -10.04
C GLU A 32 16.97 -14.15 -9.83
N LEU A 33 16.38 -15.27 -9.39
CA LEU A 33 14.93 -15.47 -9.34
C LEU A 33 14.34 -15.41 -7.92
N GLY A 34 15.17 -15.35 -6.88
CA GLY A 34 14.72 -15.36 -5.48
C GLY A 34 13.68 -14.29 -5.17
N ARG A 35 13.80 -13.11 -5.78
CA ARG A 35 12.83 -12.04 -5.67
C ARG A 35 11.43 -12.46 -6.14
N TYR A 36 11.33 -13.07 -7.32
CA TYR A 36 10.05 -13.49 -7.92
C TYR A 36 9.46 -14.69 -7.18
N LYS A 37 10.32 -15.61 -6.70
CA LYS A 37 9.91 -16.70 -5.81
C LYS A 37 9.29 -16.17 -4.53
N ALA A 38 9.90 -15.16 -3.90
CA ALA A 38 9.31 -14.50 -2.74
C ALA A 38 7.97 -13.82 -3.05
N PHE A 39 7.87 -13.11 -4.19
CA PHE A 39 6.60 -12.49 -4.60
C PHE A 39 5.49 -13.51 -4.85
N PHE A 40 5.83 -14.68 -5.39
CA PHE A 40 4.87 -15.76 -5.61
C PHE A 40 4.19 -16.17 -4.29
N PHE A 41 4.95 -16.28 -3.19
CA PHE A 41 4.38 -16.53 -1.87
C PHE A 41 3.57 -15.34 -1.31
N VAL A 42 3.89 -14.10 -1.68
CA VAL A 42 3.01 -12.95 -1.41
C VAL A 42 1.68 -13.11 -2.15
N GLY A 43 1.70 -13.57 -3.39
CA GLY A 43 0.50 -13.88 -4.17
C GLY A 43 -0.36 -14.97 -3.52
N ILE A 44 0.26 -16.04 -3.01
CA ILE A 44 -0.44 -17.06 -2.23
C ILE A 44 -1.09 -16.43 -0.99
N ALA A 45 -0.38 -15.58 -0.26
CA ALA A 45 -0.95 -14.89 0.90
C ALA A 45 -2.18 -14.04 0.51
N TYR A 46 -2.13 -13.34 -0.63
CA TYR A 46 -3.27 -12.58 -1.14
C TYR A 46 -4.46 -13.48 -1.49
N LEU A 47 -4.24 -14.66 -2.07
CA LEU A 47 -5.30 -15.64 -2.29
C LEU A 47 -5.96 -16.05 -0.97
N LEU A 48 -5.15 -16.38 0.03
CA LEU A 48 -5.64 -16.80 1.35
C LEU A 48 -6.46 -15.70 2.04
N THR A 49 -5.98 -14.45 2.04
CA THR A 49 -6.65 -13.39 2.78
C THR A 49 -7.75 -12.72 1.98
N ALA A 50 -7.49 -12.36 0.72
CA ALA A 50 -8.40 -11.55 -0.08
C ALA A 50 -9.51 -12.39 -0.72
N VAL A 51 -9.25 -13.64 -1.11
CA VAL A 51 -10.27 -14.49 -1.74
C VAL A 51 -10.91 -15.42 -0.72
N ILE A 52 -10.11 -16.25 -0.04
CA ILE A 52 -10.65 -17.24 0.91
C ILE A 52 -11.19 -16.53 2.16
N GLY A 53 -10.40 -15.63 2.76
CA GLY A 53 -10.80 -14.88 3.94
C GLY A 53 -12.08 -14.06 3.73
N SER A 54 -12.15 -13.29 2.65
CA SER A 54 -13.37 -12.51 2.34
C SER A 54 -14.55 -13.42 1.96
N GLY A 55 -14.30 -14.52 1.24
CA GLY A 55 -15.32 -15.51 0.91
C GLY A 55 -15.97 -16.14 2.14
N ILE A 56 -15.17 -16.53 3.13
CA ILE A 56 -15.67 -17.00 4.44
C ILE A 56 -16.53 -15.92 5.09
N MET A 57 -16.09 -14.66 5.10
CA MET A 57 -16.87 -13.56 5.68
C MET A 57 -18.20 -13.35 4.95
N LEU A 58 -18.23 -13.43 3.61
CA LEU A 58 -19.48 -13.35 2.84
C LEU A 58 -20.43 -14.49 3.19
N MET A 59 -19.91 -15.72 3.30
CA MET A 59 -20.72 -16.89 3.67
C MET A 59 -21.31 -16.77 5.08
N VAL A 60 -20.47 -16.41 6.07
CA VAL A 60 -20.89 -16.29 7.48
C VAL A 60 -21.92 -15.17 7.66
N ASN A 61 -21.87 -14.12 6.83
CA ASN A 61 -22.82 -13.02 6.87
C ASN A 61 -24.03 -13.22 5.93
N GLY A 62 -24.20 -14.40 5.33
CA GLY A 62 -25.37 -14.73 4.51
C GLY A 62 -25.49 -13.91 3.22
N ALA A 63 -24.36 -13.57 2.59
CA ALA A 63 -24.34 -12.71 1.42
C ALA A 63 -25.06 -13.33 0.20
N GLU A 64 -25.75 -12.48 -0.56
CA GLU A 64 -26.18 -12.80 -1.91
C GLU A 64 -24.97 -12.77 -2.86
N TRP A 65 -24.80 -13.82 -3.68
CA TRP A 65 -23.68 -13.95 -4.62
C TRP A 65 -23.94 -13.24 -5.96
N SER A 66 -24.64 -12.12 -5.90
CA SER A 66 -24.91 -11.25 -7.04
C SER A 66 -24.13 -9.95 -6.83
N PHE A 67 -23.15 -9.71 -7.71
CA PHE A 67 -22.25 -8.56 -7.58
C PHE A 67 -22.48 -7.58 -8.74
N PRO A 68 -22.66 -6.28 -8.46
CA PRO A 68 -22.73 -5.27 -9.52
C PRO A 68 -21.44 -5.23 -10.35
N ALA A 69 -21.56 -5.22 -11.68
CA ALA A 69 -20.42 -5.26 -12.60
C ALA A 69 -19.45 -4.09 -12.40
N SER A 70 -19.96 -2.89 -12.14
CA SER A 70 -19.13 -1.71 -11.83
C SER A 70 -18.33 -1.89 -10.55
N GLY A 71 -18.93 -2.47 -9.51
CA GLY A 71 -18.27 -2.76 -8.24
C GLY A 71 -17.14 -3.78 -8.40
N MET A 72 -17.38 -4.85 -9.18
CA MET A 72 -16.34 -5.82 -9.51
C MET A 72 -15.19 -5.18 -10.28
N PHE A 73 -15.49 -4.39 -11.31
CA PHE A 73 -14.47 -3.74 -12.15
C PHE A 73 -13.52 -2.84 -11.33
N TRP A 74 -14.08 -1.93 -10.51
CA TRP A 74 -13.27 -1.05 -9.68
C TRP A 74 -12.51 -1.80 -8.58
N SER A 75 -13.08 -2.89 -8.04
CA SER A 75 -12.40 -3.71 -7.03
C SER A 75 -11.21 -4.46 -7.62
N VAL A 76 -11.33 -5.00 -8.84
CA VAL A 76 -10.22 -5.63 -9.57
C VAL A 76 -9.12 -4.60 -9.84
N PHE A 77 -9.49 -3.41 -10.32
CA PHE A 77 -8.51 -2.37 -10.60
C PHE A 77 -7.78 -1.91 -9.33
N ALA A 78 -8.50 -1.73 -8.22
CA ALA A 78 -7.90 -1.42 -6.92
C ALA A 78 -6.92 -2.51 -6.47
N GLY A 79 -7.29 -3.78 -6.62
CA GLY A 79 -6.42 -4.92 -6.33
C GLY A 79 -5.15 -4.94 -7.20
N LEU A 80 -5.28 -4.64 -8.48
CA LEU A 80 -4.14 -4.54 -9.41
C LEU A 80 -3.18 -3.43 -9.02
N VAL A 81 -3.67 -2.23 -8.70
CA VAL A 81 -2.82 -1.11 -8.25
C VAL A 81 -2.03 -1.49 -6.99
N GLY A 82 -2.68 -2.15 -6.02
CA GLY A 82 -2.01 -2.64 -4.82
C GLY A 82 -0.94 -3.69 -5.10
N ALA A 83 -1.26 -4.68 -5.94
CA ALA A 83 -0.33 -5.75 -6.31
C ALA A 83 0.87 -5.22 -7.11
N ILE A 84 0.66 -4.29 -8.03
CA ILE A 84 1.73 -3.61 -8.78
C ILE A 84 2.62 -2.83 -7.80
N GLY A 85 2.05 -2.09 -6.85
CA GLY A 85 2.82 -1.38 -5.83
C GLY A 85 3.71 -2.32 -5.00
N ALA A 86 3.16 -3.43 -4.53
CA ALA A 86 3.89 -4.48 -3.82
C ALA A 86 5.03 -5.08 -4.67
N PHE A 87 4.78 -5.30 -5.96
CA PHE A 87 5.80 -5.77 -6.90
C PHE A 87 6.92 -4.74 -7.11
N CYS A 88 6.58 -3.45 -7.24
CA CYS A 88 7.57 -2.37 -7.33
C CYS A 88 8.44 -2.25 -6.08
N VAL A 89 7.89 -2.48 -4.88
CA VAL A 89 8.69 -2.55 -3.63
C VAL A 89 9.73 -3.68 -3.72
N LEU A 90 9.34 -4.85 -4.22
CA LEU A 90 10.26 -5.94 -4.45
C LEU A 90 11.38 -5.56 -5.44
N LEU A 91 11.01 -4.96 -6.58
CA LEU A 91 11.99 -4.50 -7.58
C LEU A 91 12.94 -3.45 -7.00
N ALA A 92 12.45 -2.53 -6.17
CA ALA A 92 13.27 -1.54 -5.48
C ALA A 92 14.29 -2.19 -4.54
N PHE A 93 13.91 -3.23 -3.80
CA PHE A 93 14.85 -4.03 -3.00
C PHE A 93 15.88 -4.76 -3.87
N GLY A 94 15.45 -5.30 -5.01
CA GLY A 94 16.34 -5.90 -6.00
C GLY A 94 17.32 -4.90 -6.64
N ALA A 95 16.98 -3.61 -6.64
CA ALA A 95 17.82 -2.49 -7.06
C ALA A 95 18.63 -1.88 -5.89
N GLN A 96 18.91 -2.67 -4.85
CA GLN A 96 19.70 -2.29 -3.66
C GLN A 96 19.00 -1.28 -2.72
N GLY A 97 17.71 -1.04 -2.89
CA GLY A 97 16.91 -0.30 -1.93
C GLY A 97 16.83 -1.04 -0.58
N THR A 98 16.98 -0.32 0.52
CA THR A 98 16.80 -0.87 1.87
C THR A 98 15.37 -0.67 2.35
N PRO A 99 14.83 -1.56 3.21
CA PRO A 99 13.49 -1.40 3.78
C PRO A 99 13.27 -0.03 4.43
N ALA A 100 14.25 0.46 5.21
CA ALA A 100 14.15 1.75 5.87
C ALA A 100 13.92 2.92 4.89
N VAL A 101 14.63 2.94 3.76
CA VAL A 101 14.50 4.01 2.76
C VAL A 101 13.25 3.83 1.91
N VAL A 102 13.10 2.65 1.29
CA VAL A 102 12.03 2.40 0.31
C VAL A 102 10.67 2.58 0.97
N MET A 103 10.47 2.00 2.15
CA MET A 103 9.19 2.08 2.84
C MET A 103 8.89 3.50 3.31
N SER A 104 9.89 4.26 3.75
CA SER A 104 9.71 5.67 4.16
C SER A 104 9.27 6.54 2.99
N ILE A 105 9.88 6.37 1.81
CA ILE A 105 9.48 7.09 0.60
C ILE A 105 8.04 6.73 0.21
N VAL A 106 7.70 5.44 0.21
CA VAL A 106 6.36 4.97 -0.16
C VAL A 106 5.29 5.51 0.80
N PHE A 107 5.50 5.42 2.11
CA PHE A 107 4.50 5.85 3.10
C PHE A 107 4.40 7.36 3.27
N ALA A 108 5.47 8.11 3.00
CA ALA A 108 5.40 9.57 2.92
C ALA A 108 4.72 10.03 1.62
N GLY A 109 4.97 9.35 0.50
CA GLY A 109 4.44 9.70 -0.81
C GLY A 109 2.98 9.31 -1.03
N ALA A 110 2.52 8.18 -0.47
CA ALA A 110 1.16 7.68 -0.71
C ALA A 110 0.04 8.69 -0.31
N PRO A 111 0.10 9.37 0.84
CA PRO A 111 -0.84 10.44 1.17
C PRO A 111 -0.82 11.60 0.16
N MET A 112 0.33 11.91 -0.43
CA MET A 112 0.47 12.98 -1.43
C MET A 112 -0.23 12.61 -2.74
N VAL A 113 -0.02 11.39 -3.22
CA VAL A 113 -0.71 10.88 -4.41
C VAL A 113 -2.22 10.88 -4.18
N ASN A 114 -2.67 10.38 -3.02
CA ASN A 114 -4.08 10.39 -2.66
C ASN A 114 -4.65 11.82 -2.61
N ALA A 115 -3.92 12.77 -2.03
CA ALA A 115 -4.30 14.18 -2.00
C ALA A 115 -4.47 14.78 -3.41
N ILE A 116 -3.50 14.55 -4.29
CA ILE A 116 -3.53 15.05 -5.69
C ILE A 116 -4.72 14.47 -6.43
N VAL A 117 -4.91 13.15 -6.36
CA VAL A 117 -6.02 12.46 -7.02
C VAL A 117 -7.37 12.93 -6.46
N ALA A 118 -7.49 13.07 -5.14
CA ALA A 118 -8.71 13.56 -4.51
C ALA A 118 -9.05 14.99 -4.94
N ILE A 119 -8.06 15.90 -5.00
CA ILE A 119 -8.25 17.27 -5.48
C ILE A 119 -8.64 17.29 -6.97
N ALA A 120 -8.03 16.42 -7.78
CA ALA A 120 -8.33 16.35 -9.22
C ALA A 120 -9.75 15.83 -9.49
N LEU A 121 -10.18 14.80 -8.76
CA LEU A 121 -11.52 14.20 -8.91
C LEU A 121 -12.61 15.04 -8.24
N HIS A 122 -12.29 15.75 -7.16
CA HIS A 122 -13.20 16.59 -6.42
C HIS A 122 -12.58 17.98 -6.18
N PRO A 123 -12.56 18.84 -7.22
CA PRO A 123 -11.97 20.17 -7.11
C PRO A 123 -12.63 20.99 -5.98
N PRO A 124 -11.83 21.65 -5.11
CA PRO A 124 -12.38 22.45 -4.02
C PRO A 124 -13.21 23.61 -4.56
N VAL A 125 -14.37 23.84 -3.94
CA VAL A 125 -15.25 24.97 -4.23
C VAL A 125 -14.49 26.26 -3.87
N GLY A 126 -14.11 27.06 -4.87
CA GLY A 126 -13.24 28.23 -4.72
C GLY A 126 -11.81 28.06 -5.25
N GLY A 127 -11.50 26.94 -5.90
CA GLY A 127 -10.20 26.69 -6.53
C GLY A 127 -9.10 26.32 -5.53
N LEU A 128 -7.86 26.19 -6.00
CA LEU A 128 -6.73 25.75 -5.17
C LEU A 128 -6.44 26.67 -3.98
N GLY A 129 -6.82 27.95 -4.07
CA GLY A 129 -6.73 28.91 -2.96
C GLY A 129 -7.68 28.62 -1.79
N ALA A 130 -8.71 27.78 -1.99
CA ALA A 130 -9.63 27.35 -0.94
C ALA A 130 -9.10 26.15 -0.14
N LEU A 131 -7.94 25.58 -0.51
CA LEU A 131 -7.30 24.53 0.25
C LEU A 131 -6.88 25.07 1.63
N ARG A 132 -7.32 24.39 2.69
CA ARG A 132 -6.98 24.78 4.05
C ARG A 132 -5.47 24.63 4.25
N TRP A 133 -4.80 25.70 4.69
CA TRP A 133 -3.36 25.69 4.91
C TRP A 133 -2.84 24.53 5.79
N PRO A 134 -3.55 24.03 6.84
CA PRO A 134 -3.05 22.89 7.63
C PRO A 134 -2.95 21.60 6.82
N PHE A 135 -3.81 21.43 5.81
CA PHE A 135 -3.74 20.28 4.92
C PHE A 135 -2.46 20.32 4.08
N MET A 136 -2.16 21.48 3.49
CA MET A 136 -0.92 21.68 2.73
C MET A 136 0.32 21.51 3.61
N LEU A 137 0.29 22.06 4.82
CA LEU A 137 1.38 21.85 5.78
C LEU A 137 1.56 20.37 6.11
N GLY A 138 0.48 19.62 6.34
CA GLY A 138 0.54 18.19 6.62
C GLY A 138 1.22 17.39 5.50
N ILE A 139 0.93 17.72 4.23
CA ILE A 139 1.58 17.12 3.07
C ILE A 139 3.09 17.42 3.06
N ILE A 140 3.47 18.67 3.31
CA ILE A 140 4.89 19.06 3.39
C ILE A 140 5.58 18.34 4.54
N LEU A 141 4.97 18.29 5.71
CA LEU A 141 5.53 17.61 6.88
C LEU A 141 5.68 16.10 6.65
N ALA A 142 4.74 15.46 5.95
CA ALA A 142 4.87 14.05 5.56
C ALA A 142 6.08 13.84 4.64
N ALA A 143 6.25 14.69 3.62
CA ALA A 143 7.39 14.62 2.71
C ALA A 143 8.72 14.87 3.43
N VAL A 144 8.79 15.88 4.29
CA VAL A 144 9.98 16.19 5.10
C VAL A 144 10.29 15.03 6.05
N GLY A 145 9.29 14.50 6.75
CA GLY A 145 9.46 13.35 7.64
C GLY A 145 10.00 12.12 6.91
N GLY A 146 9.42 11.78 5.76
CA GLY A 146 9.91 10.67 4.92
C GLY A 146 11.35 10.88 4.43
N CYS A 147 11.70 12.12 4.07
CA CYS A 147 13.05 12.49 3.67
C CYS A 147 14.06 12.32 4.82
N LEU A 148 13.74 12.85 6.00
CA LEU A 148 14.60 12.75 7.18
C LEU A 148 14.83 11.30 7.59
N VAL A 149 13.79 10.47 7.63
CA VAL A 149 13.93 9.04 7.97
C VAL A 149 14.77 8.29 6.91
N SER A 150 14.65 8.67 5.64
CA SER A 150 15.44 8.07 4.56
C SER A 150 16.93 8.47 4.60
N LEU A 151 17.22 9.73 4.92
CA LEU A 151 18.57 10.28 4.96
C LEU A 151 19.34 9.85 6.22
N TYR A 152 18.68 9.88 7.38
CA TYR A 152 19.28 9.62 8.70
C TYR A 152 18.91 8.24 9.25
N LYS A 153 18.67 7.26 8.37
CA LYS A 153 18.49 5.87 8.78
C LYS A 153 19.73 5.38 9.57
N PRO A 154 19.55 4.56 10.62
CA PRO A 154 20.66 4.04 11.42
C PRO A 154 21.57 3.09 10.64
#